data_AF-A0A2T0BEI7-F1
#
_entry.id   AF-A0A2T0BEI7-F1
#
_cell.length_a   1.000
_cell.length_b   1.000
_cell.length_c   1.000
_cell.angle_alpha   90.00
_cell.angle_beta   90.00
_cell.angle_gamma   90.00
#
_symmetry.space_group_name_H-M   'P 1'
#
loop_
_entity.id
_entity.type
_entity.pdbx_description
1 polymer ?
#
loop_
_entity_poly.entity_id
_entity_poly.type
_entity_poly.pdbx_seq_one_letter_code
_entity_poly.pdbx_strand_id
1 'polypeptide(L)'
;MAEILIILQVVLMAVLIYFIVSSNKGMKTKKIIINKENRKEMDKLKKMRSIALTIPLTEKSRPKKLEEVIGQEKGILALKAALCGPNPQHVLIYGPPGIGKTAAARLVLQEAKNNPKSPFKNAAKFVEIDATILRFDERGIADPLIGSVHDPIYQGAGALGVAGIPQPKPGAVTKAHGGMLFIDEIGELHPIELNKLLKVLEDRKVFLDSAYYSSEDPNMPDYIKEIFDNGLPADFRLIGATTRRPDEILPAIRSRCVEIFFRSLMPDEIIEIGNNATAKFGLEIEKKAEKAIGEYCYNGREVVNLIQLSGGIALNAGRNNITFEDVEWVIENGQYTKRIETKISKEPQVGIVNGLAIYGANQGITMQIEVSAKKVLGNKGTLKVCGMVEEESISNSNRRIKLKSTAISSVENVVTVLNNIYDLNCSKYDIHINFPGGTPVDGPSAGIAIATAIYSAIKGIKIDNHIAMTGEIGVLGGVKPIGGVKAKIMGAKKAGANIIIIPKENWSSSLDGIKGIKIYLVESIGEVFNKVFYKNEELRFVENDANIDILSASLRDDIKGTI
;
A
#
# COMPACT_ATOMS: atom_id res chain seq x y z
N MET A 1 -91.17 -14.17 -8.08
CA MET A 1 -89.80 -14.51 -8.55
C MET A 1 -88.95 -13.26 -8.77
N ALA A 2 -89.39 -12.29 -9.58
CA ALA A 2 -88.62 -11.06 -9.83
C ALA A 2 -88.39 -10.17 -8.57
N GLU A 3 -89.41 -9.98 -7.72
CA GLU A 3 -89.28 -9.15 -6.50
C GLU A 3 -88.29 -9.72 -5.47
N ILE A 4 -88.27 -11.03 -5.29
CA ILE A 4 -87.32 -11.72 -4.38
C ILE A 4 -85.88 -11.56 -4.89
N LEU A 5 -85.67 -11.60 -6.20
CA LEU A 5 -84.37 -11.40 -6.83
C LEU A 5 -83.85 -9.97 -6.63
N ILE A 6 -84.73 -8.97 -6.74
CA ILE A 6 -84.36 -7.56 -6.50
C ILE A 6 -83.96 -7.34 -5.05
N ILE A 7 -84.71 -7.89 -4.09
CA ILE A 7 -84.37 -7.80 -2.66
C ILE A 7 -83.02 -8.46 -2.38
N LEU A 8 -82.79 -9.66 -2.93
CA LEU A 8 -81.51 -10.36 -2.79
C LEU A 8 -80.34 -9.56 -3.38
N GLN A 9 -80.54 -8.92 -4.54
CA GLN A 9 -79.53 -8.10 -5.20
C GLN A 9 -79.19 -6.84 -4.40
N VAL A 10 -80.19 -6.19 -3.78
CA VAL A 10 -79.99 -5.05 -2.88
C VAL A 10 -79.23 -5.46 -1.61
N VAL A 11 -79.55 -6.62 -1.03
CA VAL A 11 -78.83 -7.17 0.14
C VAL A 11 -77.38 -7.49 -0.21
N LEU A 12 -77.13 -8.14 -1.35
CA LEU A 12 -75.77 -8.42 -1.84
C LEU A 12 -74.98 -7.15 -2.09
N MET A 13 -75.59 -6.11 -2.68
CA MET A 13 -74.96 -4.82 -2.89
C MET A 13 -74.63 -4.13 -1.55
N ALA A 14 -75.54 -4.21 -0.57
CA ALA A 14 -75.29 -3.66 0.77
C ALA A 14 -74.15 -4.38 1.50
N VAL A 15 -74.07 -5.72 1.39
CA VAL A 15 -72.96 -6.52 1.94
C VAL A 15 -71.64 -6.18 1.23
N LEU A 16 -71.66 -6.01 -0.09
CA LEU A 16 -70.48 -5.64 -0.88
C LEU A 16 -69.97 -4.24 -0.51
N ILE A 17 -70.89 -3.28 -0.36
CA ILE A 17 -70.58 -1.92 0.11
C ILE A 17 -70.03 -1.96 1.54
N TYR A 18 -70.64 -2.73 2.44
CA TYR A 18 -70.15 -2.90 3.81
C TYR A 18 -68.73 -3.49 3.84
N PHE A 19 -68.47 -4.51 3.01
CA PHE A 19 -67.16 -5.15 2.90
C PHE A 19 -66.09 -4.18 2.35
N ILE A 20 -66.41 -3.41 1.31
CA ILE A 20 -65.52 -2.37 0.74
C ILE A 20 -65.22 -1.28 1.78
N VAL A 21 -66.24 -0.80 2.50
CA VAL A 21 -66.09 0.22 3.55
C VAL A 21 -65.27 -0.32 4.74
N SER A 22 -65.48 -1.58 5.13
CA SER A 22 -64.74 -2.24 6.21
C SER A 22 -63.26 -2.46 5.85
N SER A 23 -62.98 -2.94 4.63
CA SER A 23 -61.62 -3.14 4.12
C SER A 23 -60.84 -1.81 4.02
N ASN A 24 -61.50 -0.75 3.53
CA ASN A 24 -60.90 0.59 3.48
C ASN A 24 -60.63 1.20 4.87
N LYS A 25 -61.43 0.87 5.89
CA LYS A 25 -61.15 1.27 7.28
C LYS A 25 -59.87 0.59 7.80
N GLY A 26 -59.68 -0.70 7.54
CA GLY A 26 -58.46 -1.43 7.91
C GLY A 26 -57.18 -0.85 7.30
N MET A 27 -57.21 -0.48 6.01
CA MET A 27 -56.07 0.14 5.33
C MET A 27 -55.77 1.56 5.83
N LYS A 28 -56.81 2.37 6.12
CA LYS A 28 -56.62 3.72 6.71
C LYS A 28 -56.00 3.64 8.10
N THR A 29 -56.45 2.72 8.94
CA THR A 29 -55.88 2.52 10.29
C THR A 29 -54.42 2.10 10.24
N LYS A 30 -54.04 1.17 9.35
CA LYS A 30 -52.65 0.74 9.14
C LYS A 30 -51.74 1.90 8.69
N LYS A 31 -52.21 2.73 7.75
CA LYS A 31 -51.48 3.93 7.27
C LYS A 31 -51.31 4.99 8.36
N ILE A 32 -52.30 5.19 9.23
CA ILE A 32 -52.22 6.12 10.36
C ILE A 32 -51.22 5.63 11.42
N ILE A 33 -51.21 4.33 11.73
CA ILE A 33 -50.23 3.73 12.66
C ILE A 33 -48.80 3.88 12.10
N ILE A 34 -48.57 3.48 10.84
CA ILE A 34 -47.26 3.62 10.18
C ILE A 34 -46.81 5.08 10.13
N ASN A 35 -47.70 6.03 9.84
CA ASN A 35 -47.34 7.45 9.83
C ASN A 35 -47.02 8.00 11.22
N LYS A 36 -47.73 7.53 12.26
CA LYS A 36 -47.44 7.90 13.66
C LYS A 36 -46.10 7.32 14.11
N GLU A 37 -45.82 6.07 13.77
CA GLU A 37 -44.55 5.40 14.05
C GLU A 37 -43.39 6.02 13.26
N ASN A 38 -43.57 6.29 11.96
CA ASN A 38 -42.62 7.03 11.14
C ASN A 38 -42.33 8.43 11.71
N ARG A 39 -43.35 9.19 12.13
CA ARG A 39 -43.13 10.49 12.78
C ARG A 39 -42.32 10.33 14.07
N LYS A 40 -42.66 9.35 14.90
CA LYS A 40 -41.95 9.04 16.15
C LYS A 40 -40.48 8.68 15.89
N GLU A 41 -40.22 7.78 14.94
CA GLU A 41 -38.86 7.38 14.57
C GLU A 41 -38.09 8.51 13.87
N MET A 42 -38.76 9.32 13.05
CA MET A 42 -38.16 10.51 12.42
C MET A 42 -37.80 11.58 13.46
N ASP A 43 -38.65 11.79 14.47
CA ASP A 43 -38.35 12.72 15.56
C ASP A 43 -37.23 12.18 16.46
N LYS A 44 -37.20 10.86 16.69
CA LYS A 44 -36.07 10.19 17.35
C LYS A 44 -34.77 10.35 16.55
N LEU A 45 -34.81 10.16 15.23
CA LEU A 45 -33.67 10.38 14.34
C LEU A 45 -33.23 11.84 14.33
N LYS A 46 -34.16 12.80 14.32
CA LYS A 46 -33.83 14.23 14.44
C LYS A 46 -33.17 14.54 15.79
N LYS A 47 -33.68 13.98 16.88
CA LYS A 47 -33.05 14.08 18.21
C LYS A 47 -31.66 13.45 18.24
N MET A 48 -31.48 12.31 17.59
CA MET A 48 -30.15 11.69 17.45
C MET A 48 -29.21 12.55 16.61
N ARG A 49 -29.69 13.12 15.49
CA ARG A 49 -28.90 14.02 14.62
C ARG A 49 -28.57 15.36 15.27
N SER A 50 -29.36 15.84 16.23
CA SER A 50 -29.06 17.06 16.98
C SER A 50 -27.93 16.88 17.99
N ILE A 51 -27.59 15.64 18.35
CA ILE A 51 -26.44 15.33 19.20
C ILE A 51 -25.23 15.13 18.28
N ALA A 52 -24.28 16.06 18.31
CA ALA A 52 -23.05 16.00 17.52
C ALA A 52 -21.84 16.13 18.45
N LEU A 53 -20.89 15.21 18.33
CA LEU A 53 -19.58 15.34 18.95
C LEU A 53 -18.71 16.28 18.12
N THR A 54 -17.67 16.83 18.74
CA THR A 54 -16.66 17.62 18.04
C THR A 54 -15.94 16.79 17.00
N ILE A 55 -15.63 17.41 15.86
CA ILE A 55 -14.87 16.77 14.77
C ILE A 55 -13.46 16.42 15.27
N PRO A 56 -13.02 15.15 15.16
CA PRO A 56 -11.68 14.73 15.54
C PRO A 56 -10.57 15.48 14.79
N LEU A 57 -9.37 15.55 15.37
CA LEU A 57 -8.23 16.22 14.76
C LEU A 57 -7.81 15.53 13.44
N THR A 58 -8.03 14.23 13.31
CA THR A 58 -7.78 13.45 12.08
C THR A 58 -8.53 14.00 10.87
N GLU A 59 -9.77 14.46 11.03
CA GLU A 59 -10.55 15.05 9.94
C GLU A 59 -10.22 16.54 9.77
N LYS A 60 -10.01 17.28 10.86
CA LYS A 60 -9.59 18.71 10.80
C LYS A 60 -8.22 18.90 10.13
N SER A 61 -7.31 17.96 10.36
CA SER A 61 -5.92 18.01 9.87
C SER A 61 -5.78 17.56 8.43
N ARG A 62 -6.83 16.98 7.82
CA ARG A 62 -6.82 16.59 6.42
C ARG A 62 -6.40 17.78 5.54
N PRO A 63 -5.45 17.60 4.60
CA PRO A 63 -4.98 18.65 3.72
C PRO A 63 -6.12 19.33 2.95
N LYS A 64 -6.15 20.67 2.97
CA LYS A 64 -7.13 21.47 2.20
C LYS A 64 -6.56 22.08 0.93
N LYS A 65 -5.24 22.12 0.82
CA LYS A 65 -4.49 22.61 -0.35
C LYS A 65 -3.41 21.60 -0.70
N LEU A 66 -2.94 21.62 -1.95
CA LEU A 66 -1.93 20.68 -2.41
C LEU A 66 -0.58 20.86 -1.72
N GLU A 67 -0.27 22.08 -1.28
CA GLU A 67 0.95 22.40 -0.55
C GLU A 67 0.96 21.77 0.86
N GLU A 68 -0.21 21.44 1.42
CA GLU A 68 -0.33 20.73 2.71
C GLU A 68 -0.10 19.21 2.58
N VAL A 69 0.07 18.69 1.36
CA VAL A 69 0.39 17.27 1.12
C VAL A 69 1.91 17.11 1.05
N ILE A 70 2.51 16.99 2.24
CA ILE A 70 3.97 17.01 2.44
C ILE A 70 4.65 15.78 1.84
N GLY A 71 5.77 15.99 1.13
CA GLY A 71 6.67 14.93 0.67
C GLY A 71 6.20 14.13 -0.55
N GLN A 72 5.10 14.53 -1.19
CA GLN A 72 4.50 13.81 -2.32
C GLN A 72 4.49 14.62 -3.62
N GLU A 73 5.40 15.57 -3.80
CA GLU A 73 5.42 16.55 -4.89
C GLU A 73 5.43 15.87 -6.26
N LYS A 74 6.24 14.82 -6.42
CA LYS A 74 6.31 14.04 -7.67
C LYS A 74 5.02 13.26 -7.94
N GLY A 75 4.43 12.66 -6.90
CA GLY A 75 3.18 11.92 -7.01
C GLY A 75 2.01 12.83 -7.38
N ILE A 76 1.95 14.02 -6.76
CA ILE A 76 0.96 15.06 -7.07
C ILE A 76 1.14 15.57 -8.50
N LEU A 77 2.38 15.85 -8.92
CA LEU A 77 2.66 16.28 -10.29
C LEU A 77 2.20 15.24 -11.32
N ALA A 78 2.48 13.96 -11.08
CA ALA A 78 2.01 12.86 -11.93
C ALA A 78 0.48 12.76 -11.95
N LEU A 79 -0.18 12.92 -10.79
CA LEU A 79 -1.65 12.90 -10.71
C LEU A 79 -2.26 14.05 -11.52
N LYS A 80 -1.70 15.26 -11.40
CA LYS A 80 -2.13 16.43 -12.17
C LYS A 80 -1.96 16.20 -13.67
N ALA A 81 -0.82 15.66 -14.08
CA ALA A 81 -0.57 15.33 -15.48
C ALA A 81 -1.60 14.31 -16.03
N ALA A 82 -1.93 13.30 -15.23
CA ALA A 82 -2.87 12.25 -15.61
C ALA A 82 -4.35 12.71 -15.63
N LEU A 83 -4.74 13.65 -14.75
CA LEU A 83 -6.16 13.94 -14.49
C LEU A 83 -6.60 15.35 -14.92
N CYS A 84 -5.72 16.34 -14.91
CA CYS A 84 -6.09 17.72 -15.22
C CYS A 84 -6.05 18.03 -16.73
N GLY A 85 -5.65 17.08 -17.59
CA GLY A 85 -5.63 17.24 -19.04
C GLY A 85 -7.00 17.11 -19.73
N PRO A 86 -7.07 17.31 -21.06
CA PRO A 86 -8.30 17.14 -21.84
C PRO A 86 -8.77 15.69 -21.93
N ASN A 87 -7.85 14.75 -21.74
CA ASN A 87 -8.15 13.32 -21.72
C ASN A 87 -7.66 12.72 -20.40
N PRO A 88 -8.39 12.89 -19.29
CA PRO A 88 -8.03 12.30 -18.02
C PRO A 88 -7.94 10.77 -18.12
N GLN A 89 -6.96 10.19 -17.45
CA GLN A 89 -6.71 8.74 -17.45
C GLN A 89 -7.14 8.10 -16.13
N HIS A 90 -7.32 6.77 -16.14
CA HIS A 90 -7.47 5.99 -14.91
C HIS A 90 -6.12 5.87 -14.22
N VAL A 91 -6.10 5.86 -12.89
CA VAL A 91 -4.86 5.90 -12.11
C VAL A 91 -4.86 4.83 -11.03
N LEU A 92 -3.70 4.19 -10.83
CA LEU A 92 -3.38 3.41 -9.65
C LEU A 92 -2.32 4.14 -8.82
N ILE A 93 -2.63 4.37 -7.54
CA ILE A 93 -1.74 4.99 -6.57
C ILE A 93 -1.18 3.93 -5.63
N TYR A 94 0.12 3.71 -5.70
CA TYR A 94 0.87 2.82 -4.82
C TYR A 94 1.50 3.61 -3.69
N GLY A 95 1.45 3.09 -2.46
CA GLY A 95 2.26 3.60 -1.37
C GLY A 95 1.75 3.20 0.01
N PRO A 96 2.55 3.40 1.07
CA PRO A 96 2.17 3.08 2.45
C PRO A 96 0.84 3.71 2.89
N PRO A 97 0.20 3.18 3.95
CA PRO A 97 -1.00 3.80 4.53
C PRO A 97 -0.66 5.17 5.16
N GLY A 98 -1.64 6.06 5.21
CA GLY A 98 -1.51 7.33 5.94
C GLY A 98 -0.60 8.40 5.32
N ILE A 99 -0.13 8.23 4.08
CA ILE A 99 0.75 9.20 3.38
C ILE A 99 -0.01 10.28 2.58
N GLY A 100 -1.34 10.28 2.62
CA GLY A 100 -2.16 11.31 1.94
C GLY A 100 -2.67 10.96 0.53
N LYS A 101 -2.69 9.69 0.12
CA LYS A 101 -3.20 9.23 -1.20
C LYS A 101 -4.61 9.79 -1.51
N THR A 102 -5.56 9.57 -0.61
CA THR A 102 -6.95 10.03 -0.74
C THR A 102 -7.07 11.56 -0.74
N ALA A 103 -6.29 12.23 0.12
CA ALA A 103 -6.29 13.69 0.20
C ALA A 103 -5.77 14.31 -1.11
N ALA A 104 -4.66 13.80 -1.64
CA ALA A 104 -4.09 14.23 -2.91
C ALA A 104 -5.09 14.04 -4.07
N ALA A 105 -5.71 12.86 -4.18
CA ALA A 105 -6.69 12.58 -5.23
C ALA A 105 -7.88 13.56 -5.19
N ARG A 106 -8.40 13.83 -3.99
CA ARG A 106 -9.53 14.76 -3.80
C ARG A 106 -9.16 16.19 -4.19
N LEU A 107 -7.97 16.65 -3.80
CA LEU A 107 -7.48 18.00 -4.12
C LEU A 107 -7.20 18.16 -5.61
N VAL A 108 -6.64 17.13 -6.26
CA VAL A 108 -6.40 17.14 -7.72
C VAL A 108 -7.72 17.22 -8.50
N LEU A 109 -8.81 16.59 -8.05
CA LEU A 109 -10.12 16.80 -8.68
C LEU A 109 -10.56 18.27 -8.61
N GLN A 110 -10.35 18.94 -7.47
CA GLN A 110 -10.72 20.36 -7.34
C GLN A 110 -9.93 21.24 -8.31
N GLU A 111 -8.64 20.98 -8.46
CA GLU A 111 -7.84 21.68 -9.45
C GLU A 111 -8.26 21.36 -10.89
N ALA A 112 -8.59 20.10 -11.17
CA ALA A 112 -9.07 19.68 -12.49
C ALA A 112 -10.39 20.37 -12.86
N LYS A 113 -11.33 20.54 -11.92
CA LYS A 113 -12.57 21.31 -12.13
C LYS A 113 -12.32 22.76 -12.52
N ASN A 114 -11.27 23.36 -11.98
CA ASN A 114 -10.90 24.74 -12.27
C ASN A 114 -10.13 24.88 -13.59
N ASN A 115 -9.70 23.77 -14.20
CA ASN A 115 -8.98 23.79 -15.47
C ASN A 115 -9.97 23.73 -16.65
N PRO A 116 -10.05 24.78 -17.50
CA PRO A 116 -10.98 24.81 -18.64
C PRO A 116 -10.75 23.70 -19.67
N LYS A 117 -9.54 23.12 -19.71
CA LYS A 117 -9.22 22.00 -20.61
C LYS A 117 -9.71 20.66 -20.08
N SER A 118 -10.00 20.55 -18.79
CA SER A 118 -10.45 19.28 -18.20
C SER A 118 -11.94 19.04 -18.47
N PRO A 119 -12.37 17.78 -18.70
CA PRO A 119 -13.78 17.47 -18.83
C PRO A 119 -14.56 17.47 -17.50
N PHE A 120 -13.86 17.58 -16.35
CA PHE A 120 -14.52 17.60 -15.06
C PHE A 120 -15.26 18.93 -14.83
N LYS A 121 -16.59 18.86 -14.82
CA LYS A 121 -17.44 20.02 -14.52
C LYS A 121 -17.47 20.30 -13.02
N ASN A 122 -17.95 21.49 -12.62
CA ASN A 122 -18.13 21.84 -11.20
C ASN A 122 -18.97 20.82 -10.42
N ALA A 123 -19.97 20.21 -11.08
CA ALA A 123 -20.82 19.17 -10.52
C ALA A 123 -20.17 17.77 -10.43
N ALA A 124 -18.95 17.59 -10.96
CA ALA A 124 -18.24 16.31 -10.90
C ALA A 124 -18.09 15.84 -9.45
N LYS A 125 -18.51 14.62 -9.17
CA LYS A 125 -18.52 14.04 -7.82
C LYS A 125 -17.20 13.32 -7.55
N PHE A 126 -16.79 13.32 -6.28
CA PHE A 126 -15.76 12.44 -5.77
C PHE A 126 -16.45 11.36 -4.95
N VAL A 127 -16.59 10.16 -5.52
CA VAL A 127 -17.21 9.02 -4.83
C VAL A 127 -16.10 8.15 -4.29
N GLU A 128 -16.10 7.95 -2.97
CA GLU A 128 -15.07 7.19 -2.26
C GLU A 128 -15.68 5.89 -1.72
N ILE A 129 -14.98 4.78 -1.95
CA ILE A 129 -15.31 3.46 -1.41
C ILE A 129 -14.03 2.80 -0.89
N ASP A 130 -14.19 1.94 0.11
CA ASP A 130 -13.10 1.13 0.67
C ASP A 130 -13.33 -0.33 0.27
N ALA A 131 -12.37 -0.91 -0.42
CA ALA A 131 -12.47 -2.27 -0.94
C ALA A 131 -12.56 -3.32 0.18
N THR A 132 -11.97 -3.06 1.35
CA THR A 132 -11.93 -4.01 2.48
C THR A 132 -13.30 -4.28 3.08
N ILE A 133 -14.25 -3.36 2.91
CA ILE A 133 -15.62 -3.47 3.45
C ILE A 133 -16.65 -3.81 2.37
N LEU A 134 -16.25 -3.90 1.11
CA LEU A 134 -17.15 -4.27 0.03
C LEU A 134 -17.52 -5.74 0.19
N ARG A 135 -18.81 -5.97 0.45
CA ARG A 135 -19.37 -7.31 0.47
C ARG A 135 -19.65 -7.74 -0.96
N PHE A 136 -18.92 -8.73 -1.42
CA PHE A 136 -19.26 -9.44 -2.63
C PHE A 136 -20.40 -10.42 -2.35
N ASP A 137 -21.52 -10.26 -3.05
CA ASP A 137 -22.62 -11.21 -3.06
C ASP A 137 -22.71 -11.87 -4.44
N GLU A 138 -22.42 -13.18 -4.49
CA GLU A 138 -22.51 -13.98 -5.72
C GLU A 138 -23.92 -13.97 -6.33
N ARG A 139 -24.96 -13.79 -5.51
CA ARG A 139 -26.35 -13.75 -5.97
C ARG A 139 -26.74 -12.39 -6.53
N GLY A 140 -25.87 -11.37 -6.43
CA GLY A 140 -26.11 -10.04 -6.99
C GLY A 140 -27.25 -9.27 -6.32
N ILE A 141 -27.68 -9.66 -5.11
CA ILE A 141 -28.83 -9.02 -4.42
C ILE A 141 -28.46 -7.58 -4.04
N ALA A 142 -27.22 -7.37 -3.59
CA ALA A 142 -26.69 -6.06 -3.32
C ALA A 142 -25.20 -6.00 -3.68
N ASP A 143 -24.88 -5.20 -4.68
CA ASP A 143 -23.51 -4.89 -5.08
C ASP A 143 -23.31 -3.36 -4.94
N PRO A 144 -22.65 -2.89 -3.88
CA PRO A 144 -22.47 -1.46 -3.64
C PRO A 144 -21.57 -0.78 -4.69
N LEU A 145 -20.69 -1.54 -5.35
CA LEU A 145 -19.76 -1.03 -6.33
C LEU A 145 -20.45 -0.86 -7.69
N ILE A 146 -21.00 -1.95 -8.24
CA ILE A 146 -21.57 -2.02 -9.58
C ILE A 146 -23.03 -1.53 -9.59
N GLY A 147 -23.82 -1.90 -8.57
CA GLY A 147 -25.26 -1.72 -8.52
C GLY A 147 -25.99 -3.06 -8.57
N SER A 148 -27.26 -3.06 -8.18
CA SER A 148 -28.07 -4.28 -8.16
C SER A 148 -29.49 -4.02 -8.62
N VAL A 149 -30.24 -5.09 -8.85
CA VAL A 149 -31.67 -5.03 -9.13
C VAL A 149 -32.45 -5.61 -7.98
N HIS A 150 -33.47 -4.89 -7.54
CA HIS A 150 -34.47 -5.39 -6.61
C HIS A 150 -35.64 -5.97 -7.39
N ASP A 151 -35.66 -7.30 -7.52
CA ASP A 151 -36.73 -7.99 -8.21
C ASP A 151 -38.05 -7.96 -7.42
N PRO A 152 -39.21 -8.04 -8.12
CA PRO A 152 -40.54 -7.94 -7.51
C PRO A 152 -40.84 -8.96 -6.41
N ILE A 153 -40.20 -10.14 -6.46
CA ILE A 153 -40.39 -11.23 -5.50
C ILE A 153 -39.79 -10.94 -4.12
N TYR A 154 -38.90 -9.95 -4.00
CA TYR A 154 -38.28 -9.61 -2.73
C TYR A 154 -39.20 -8.72 -1.90
N GLN A 155 -39.42 -9.12 -0.64
CA GLN A 155 -40.10 -8.28 0.34
C GLN A 155 -39.35 -6.93 0.48
N GLY A 156 -40.00 -5.84 0.08
CA GLY A 156 -39.41 -4.50 0.11
C GLY A 156 -39.14 -3.86 -1.26
N ALA A 157 -39.54 -4.48 -2.38
CA ALA A 157 -39.47 -3.91 -3.73
C ALA A 157 -40.40 -2.69 -3.96
N GLY A 158 -40.89 -2.02 -2.91
CA GLY A 158 -41.67 -0.78 -3.01
C GLY A 158 -42.98 -0.91 -3.81
N ALA A 159 -43.52 0.22 -4.25
CA ALA A 159 -44.79 0.26 -4.98
C ALA A 159 -44.71 -0.43 -6.36
N LEU A 160 -43.55 -0.39 -7.03
CA LEU A 160 -43.35 -1.01 -8.35
C LEU A 160 -43.15 -2.54 -8.26
N GLY A 161 -42.67 -3.05 -7.12
CA GLY A 161 -42.60 -4.50 -6.88
C GLY A 161 -43.99 -5.15 -6.84
N VAL A 162 -45.00 -4.44 -6.33
CA VAL A 162 -46.40 -4.91 -6.40
C VAL A 162 -46.91 -5.00 -7.84
N ALA A 163 -46.34 -4.18 -8.74
CA ALA A 163 -46.64 -4.17 -10.16
C ALA A 163 -45.77 -5.13 -10.99
N GLY A 164 -44.92 -5.96 -10.36
CA GLY A 164 -44.07 -6.90 -11.09
C GLY A 164 -42.88 -6.26 -11.81
N ILE A 165 -42.55 -5.00 -11.53
CA ILE A 165 -41.49 -4.26 -12.24
C ILE A 165 -40.18 -4.32 -11.43
N PRO A 166 -39.06 -4.80 -12.02
CA PRO A 166 -37.77 -4.81 -11.36
C PRO A 166 -37.23 -3.39 -11.13
N GLN A 167 -36.59 -3.16 -9.98
CA GLN A 167 -36.05 -1.85 -9.62
C GLN A 167 -34.52 -1.83 -9.67
N PRO A 168 -33.91 -1.18 -10.67
CA PRO A 168 -32.46 -1.01 -10.73
C PRO A 168 -32.00 -0.01 -9.66
N LYS A 169 -30.88 -0.32 -9.01
CA LYS A 169 -30.23 0.52 -8.00
C LYS A 169 -28.81 0.86 -8.40
N PRO A 170 -28.44 2.15 -8.43
CA PRO A 170 -27.12 2.57 -8.85
C PRO A 170 -26.04 2.20 -7.82
N GLY A 171 -24.95 1.61 -8.30
CA GLY A 171 -23.72 1.41 -7.53
C GLY A 171 -22.86 2.67 -7.42
N ALA A 172 -21.70 2.53 -6.80
CA ALA A 172 -20.69 3.59 -6.70
C ALA A 172 -20.21 4.07 -8.07
N VAL A 173 -20.06 3.17 -9.05
CA VAL A 173 -19.63 3.50 -10.43
C VAL A 173 -20.59 4.48 -11.12
N THR A 174 -21.91 4.24 -11.02
CA THR A 174 -22.94 5.14 -11.58
C THR A 174 -23.00 6.45 -10.81
N LYS A 175 -22.86 6.41 -9.47
CA LYS A 175 -22.81 7.62 -8.65
C LYS A 175 -21.61 8.52 -8.99
N ALA A 176 -20.52 7.92 -9.49
CA ALA A 176 -19.31 8.61 -9.90
C ALA A 176 -19.37 9.18 -11.32
N HIS A 177 -20.43 8.91 -12.09
CA HIS A 177 -20.58 9.39 -13.48
C HIS A 177 -20.33 10.90 -13.61
N GLY A 178 -19.51 11.29 -14.58
CA GLY A 178 -19.04 12.65 -14.82
C GLY A 178 -17.98 13.14 -13.82
N GLY A 179 -17.47 12.27 -12.94
CA GLY A 179 -16.51 12.59 -11.89
C GLY A 179 -15.48 11.50 -11.67
N MET A 180 -15.09 11.31 -10.40
CA MET A 180 -14.05 10.36 -10.00
C MET A 180 -14.62 9.31 -9.04
N LEU A 181 -14.21 8.07 -9.27
CA LEU A 181 -14.39 6.95 -8.35
C LEU A 181 -13.04 6.66 -7.69
N PHE A 182 -12.94 6.89 -6.38
CA PHE A 182 -11.78 6.53 -5.59
C PHE A 182 -12.05 5.22 -4.85
N ILE A 183 -11.19 4.22 -5.06
CA ILE A 183 -11.26 2.92 -4.36
C ILE A 183 -10.01 2.81 -3.49
N ASP A 184 -10.17 2.89 -2.17
CA ASP A 184 -9.08 2.60 -1.24
C ASP A 184 -8.87 1.09 -1.13
N GLU A 185 -7.60 0.70 -0.95
CA GLU A 185 -7.15 -0.70 -0.95
C GLU A 185 -7.69 -1.56 -2.10
N ILE A 186 -7.70 -1.04 -3.34
CA ILE A 186 -8.24 -1.72 -4.53
C ILE A 186 -7.70 -3.15 -4.76
N GLY A 187 -6.50 -3.45 -4.25
CA GLY A 187 -5.89 -4.78 -4.29
C GLY A 187 -6.63 -5.85 -3.47
N GLU A 188 -7.51 -5.44 -2.56
CA GLU A 188 -8.34 -6.33 -1.75
C GLU A 188 -9.69 -6.66 -2.40
N LEU A 189 -10.03 -6.03 -3.55
CA LEU A 189 -11.26 -6.35 -4.27
C LEU A 189 -11.28 -7.80 -4.73
N HIS A 190 -12.47 -8.41 -4.69
CA HIS A 190 -12.64 -9.75 -5.22
C HIS A 190 -12.40 -9.76 -6.75
N PRO A 191 -11.74 -10.79 -7.32
CA PRO A 191 -11.42 -10.83 -8.75
C PRO A 191 -12.63 -10.66 -9.68
N ILE A 192 -13.81 -11.16 -9.27
CA ILE A 192 -15.05 -11.00 -10.04
C ILE A 192 -15.49 -9.53 -10.07
N GLU A 193 -15.42 -8.82 -8.95
CA GLU A 193 -15.75 -7.38 -8.90
C GLU A 193 -14.79 -6.57 -9.75
N LEU A 194 -13.50 -6.93 -9.73
CA LEU A 194 -12.49 -6.29 -10.56
C LEU A 194 -12.77 -6.49 -12.06
N ASN A 195 -13.18 -7.69 -12.47
CA ASN A 195 -13.58 -7.98 -13.85
C ASN A 195 -14.84 -7.21 -14.27
N LYS A 196 -15.85 -7.12 -13.39
CA LYS A 196 -17.03 -6.28 -13.64
C LYS A 196 -16.64 -4.82 -13.78
N LEU A 197 -15.76 -4.31 -12.89
CA LEU A 197 -15.26 -2.94 -12.96
C LEU A 197 -14.52 -2.68 -14.27
N LEU A 198 -13.67 -3.61 -14.73
CA LEU A 198 -12.98 -3.51 -16.03
C LEU A 198 -13.96 -3.33 -17.19
N LYS A 199 -15.05 -4.11 -17.19
CA LYS A 199 -16.09 -4.01 -18.22
C LYS A 199 -16.78 -2.63 -18.18
N VAL A 200 -17.05 -2.10 -16.99
CA VAL A 200 -17.62 -0.75 -16.83
C VAL A 200 -16.66 0.34 -17.30
N LEU A 201 -15.35 0.21 -17.07
CA LEU A 201 -14.35 1.16 -17.57
C LEU A 201 -14.31 1.22 -19.11
N GLU A 202 -14.56 0.09 -19.77
CA GLU A 202 -14.62 -0.01 -21.23
C GLU A 202 -15.93 0.57 -21.79
N ASP A 203 -17.05 0.07 -21.29
CA ASP A 203 -18.37 0.40 -21.83
C ASP A 203 -18.84 1.79 -21.39
N ARG A 204 -18.31 2.30 -20.27
CA ARG A 204 -18.72 3.54 -19.58
C ARG A 204 -20.18 3.55 -19.13
N LYS A 205 -20.73 2.36 -18.93
CA LYS A 205 -22.09 2.11 -18.44
C LYS A 205 -22.13 0.79 -17.69
N VAL A 206 -23.16 0.64 -16.86
CA VAL A 206 -23.46 -0.59 -16.13
C VAL A 206 -24.69 -1.23 -16.74
N PHE A 207 -24.55 -2.46 -17.20
CA PHE A 207 -25.69 -3.30 -17.51
C PHE A 207 -26.12 -4.04 -16.25
N LEU A 208 -27.43 -4.06 -16.03
CA LEU A 208 -28.07 -4.76 -14.94
C LEU A 208 -28.99 -5.82 -15.54
N ASP A 209 -29.05 -6.98 -14.92
CA ASP A 209 -29.86 -8.10 -15.40
C ASP A 209 -30.97 -8.42 -14.40
N SER A 210 -32.14 -8.80 -14.93
CA SER A 210 -33.28 -9.28 -14.14
C SER A 210 -34.09 -10.29 -14.94
N ALA A 211 -34.50 -11.38 -14.31
CA ALA A 211 -35.40 -12.35 -14.92
C ALA A 211 -36.83 -11.81 -15.12
N TYR A 212 -37.16 -10.67 -14.50
CA TYR A 212 -38.47 -10.01 -14.56
C TYR A 212 -38.50 -8.84 -15.55
N TYR A 213 -37.39 -8.61 -16.27
CA TYR A 213 -37.32 -7.58 -17.30
C TYR A 213 -37.63 -8.18 -18.68
N SER A 214 -38.46 -7.49 -19.46
CA SER A 214 -38.65 -7.76 -20.89
C SER A 214 -38.85 -6.44 -21.63
N SER A 215 -38.07 -6.21 -22.68
CA SER A 215 -38.15 -5.01 -23.52
C SER A 215 -39.51 -4.86 -24.21
N GLU A 216 -40.18 -6.00 -24.46
CA GLU A 216 -41.47 -6.07 -25.14
C GLU A 216 -42.67 -5.81 -24.22
N ASP A 217 -42.49 -5.81 -22.89
CA ASP A 217 -43.61 -5.60 -21.95
C ASP A 217 -44.15 -4.16 -22.05
N PRO A 218 -45.41 -3.94 -22.47
CA PRO A 218 -45.99 -2.60 -22.57
C PRO A 218 -46.24 -1.94 -21.21
N ASN A 219 -46.27 -2.71 -20.11
CA ASN A 219 -46.48 -2.17 -18.76
C ASN A 219 -45.18 -1.68 -18.11
N MET A 220 -44.03 -1.96 -18.72
CA MET A 220 -42.74 -1.57 -18.18
C MET A 220 -42.47 -0.08 -18.43
N PRO A 221 -42.16 0.72 -17.39
CA PRO A 221 -41.90 2.15 -17.56
C PRO A 221 -40.71 2.41 -18.49
N ASP A 222 -40.82 3.44 -19.34
CA ASP A 222 -39.78 3.77 -20.33
C ASP A 222 -38.40 3.99 -19.72
N TYR A 223 -38.33 4.62 -18.54
CA TYR A 223 -37.05 4.85 -17.86
C TYR A 223 -36.41 3.54 -17.36
N ILE A 224 -37.21 2.50 -17.07
CA ILE A 224 -36.69 1.17 -16.71
C ILE A 224 -36.17 0.48 -17.96
N LYS A 225 -36.93 0.55 -19.07
CA LYS A 225 -36.47 0.02 -20.36
C LYS A 225 -35.15 0.64 -20.80
N GLU A 226 -35.05 1.96 -20.73
CA GLU A 226 -33.82 2.69 -21.03
C GLU A 226 -32.64 2.22 -20.17
N ILE A 227 -32.86 1.96 -18.87
CA ILE A 227 -31.81 1.48 -17.97
C ILE A 227 -31.34 0.07 -18.33
N PHE A 228 -32.26 -0.85 -18.61
CA PHE A 228 -31.92 -2.25 -18.90
C PHE A 228 -31.36 -2.42 -20.32
N ASP A 229 -31.93 -1.73 -21.32
CA ASP A 229 -31.51 -1.84 -22.71
C ASP A 229 -30.21 -1.06 -22.97
N ASN A 230 -30.09 0.16 -22.44
CA ASN A 230 -28.96 1.04 -22.72
C ASN A 230 -27.94 1.11 -21.59
N GLY A 231 -28.25 0.61 -20.39
CA GLY A 231 -27.38 0.61 -19.22
C GLY A 231 -27.42 1.91 -18.41
N LEU A 232 -27.06 1.84 -17.13
CA LEU A 232 -26.87 3.03 -16.30
C LEU A 232 -25.56 3.75 -16.68
N PRO A 233 -25.56 5.08 -16.90
CA PRO A 233 -24.35 5.83 -17.19
C PRO A 233 -23.29 5.70 -16.10
N ALA A 234 -22.06 5.39 -16.49
CA ALA A 234 -20.94 5.19 -15.58
C ALA A 234 -19.60 5.63 -16.22
N ASP A 235 -19.61 6.74 -16.97
CA ASP A 235 -18.37 7.40 -17.41
C ASP A 235 -17.73 8.18 -16.25
N PHE A 236 -16.69 7.61 -15.62
CA PHE A 236 -15.95 8.23 -14.52
C PHE A 236 -14.45 7.96 -14.70
N ARG A 237 -13.61 8.67 -13.93
CA ARG A 237 -12.19 8.32 -13.81
C ARG A 237 -11.91 7.60 -12.49
N LEU A 238 -11.53 6.34 -12.62
CA LEU A 238 -11.03 5.53 -11.52
C LEU A 238 -9.69 6.05 -10.97
N ILE A 239 -9.61 6.14 -9.65
CA ILE A 239 -8.37 6.23 -8.87
C ILE A 239 -8.39 5.07 -7.87
N GLY A 240 -7.61 4.03 -8.12
CA GLY A 240 -7.41 2.94 -7.18
C GLY A 240 -6.19 3.19 -6.31
N ALA A 241 -6.31 3.18 -5.00
CA ALA A 241 -5.18 3.28 -4.08
C ALA A 241 -4.88 1.90 -3.47
N THR A 242 -3.61 1.56 -3.28
CA THR A 242 -3.23 0.28 -2.65
C THR A 242 -1.89 0.34 -1.94
N THR A 243 -1.75 -0.49 -0.93
CA THR A 243 -0.49 -0.80 -0.26
C THR A 243 0.24 -2.03 -0.85
N ARG A 244 -0.44 -2.81 -1.70
CA ARG A 244 0.14 -3.96 -2.40
C ARG A 244 1.17 -3.56 -3.44
N ARG A 245 2.05 -4.50 -3.81
CA ARG A 245 3.02 -4.32 -4.89
C ARG A 245 2.34 -4.42 -6.26
N PRO A 246 2.92 -3.80 -7.31
CA PRO A 246 2.35 -3.88 -8.65
C PRO A 246 2.20 -5.32 -9.18
N ASP A 247 3.08 -6.23 -8.81
CA ASP A 247 3.02 -7.65 -9.17
C ASP A 247 1.86 -8.42 -8.50
N GLU A 248 1.33 -7.90 -7.39
CA GLU A 248 0.20 -8.50 -6.66
C GLU A 248 -1.17 -8.00 -7.16
N ILE A 249 -1.19 -6.98 -8.02
CA ILE A 249 -2.40 -6.43 -8.64
C ILE A 249 -2.63 -7.09 -10.00
N LEU A 250 -3.89 -7.42 -10.30
CA LEU A 250 -4.26 -8.09 -11.55
C LEU A 250 -3.72 -7.32 -12.78
N PRO A 251 -2.99 -7.97 -13.70
CA PRO A 251 -2.40 -7.28 -14.86
C PRO A 251 -3.42 -6.54 -15.73
N ALA A 252 -4.67 -7.02 -15.78
CA ALA A 252 -5.73 -6.43 -16.60
C ALA A 252 -6.17 -5.02 -16.14
N ILE A 253 -6.14 -4.73 -14.82
CA ILE A 253 -6.43 -3.37 -14.33
C ILE A 253 -5.22 -2.45 -14.48
N ARG A 254 -4.02 -3.01 -14.29
CA ARG A 254 -2.75 -2.26 -14.45
C ARG A 254 -2.57 -1.76 -15.89
N SER A 255 -2.87 -2.59 -16.89
CA SER A 255 -2.72 -2.20 -18.30
C SER A 255 -3.66 -1.06 -18.73
N ARG A 256 -4.73 -0.78 -17.98
CA ARG A 256 -5.70 0.29 -18.25
C ARG A 256 -5.46 1.55 -17.40
N CYS A 257 -4.52 1.52 -16.47
CA CYS A 257 -4.28 2.60 -15.52
C CYS A 257 -2.84 3.12 -15.58
N VAL A 258 -2.67 4.42 -15.34
CA VAL A 258 -1.37 5.01 -15.07
C VAL A 258 -0.96 4.65 -13.65
N GLU A 259 0.24 4.09 -13.50
CA GLU A 259 0.79 3.73 -12.18
C GLU A 259 1.58 4.90 -11.60
N ILE A 260 1.18 5.37 -10.41
CA ILE A 260 1.81 6.48 -9.69
C ILE A 260 2.24 5.99 -8.31
N PHE A 261 3.49 6.29 -7.95
CA PHE A 261 4.09 5.85 -6.69
C PHE A 261 4.25 7.02 -5.73
N PHE A 262 3.58 6.91 -4.58
CA PHE A 262 3.79 7.75 -3.42
C PHE A 262 4.81 7.07 -2.51
N ARG A 263 5.72 7.88 -1.95
CA ARG A 263 6.82 7.38 -1.13
C ARG A 263 6.50 7.45 0.36
N SER A 264 7.23 6.70 1.16
CA SER A 264 7.23 6.87 2.61
C SER A 264 7.71 8.27 3.01
N LEU A 265 7.20 8.78 4.12
CA LEU A 265 7.55 10.09 4.65
C LEU A 265 8.90 10.06 5.37
N MET A 266 9.66 11.15 5.22
CA MET A 266 10.92 11.39 5.92
C MET A 266 10.69 11.97 7.31
N PRO A 267 11.62 11.82 8.27
CA PRO A 267 11.46 12.37 9.62
C PRO A 267 11.14 13.87 9.63
N ASP A 268 11.82 14.66 8.80
CA ASP A 268 11.57 16.11 8.71
C ASP A 268 10.16 16.44 8.19
N GLU A 269 9.64 15.64 7.26
CA GLU A 269 8.28 15.76 6.72
C GLU A 269 7.22 15.36 7.75
N ILE A 270 7.53 14.35 8.57
CA ILE A 270 6.70 13.91 9.70
C ILE A 270 6.61 15.02 10.75
N ILE A 271 7.73 15.68 11.05
CA ILE A 271 7.80 16.84 11.95
C ILE A 271 6.93 17.97 11.39
N GLU A 272 7.05 18.29 10.10
CA GLU A 272 6.23 19.32 9.46
C GLU A 272 4.72 19.03 9.54
N ILE A 273 4.31 17.77 9.29
CA ILE A 273 2.92 17.33 9.45
C ILE A 273 2.47 17.49 10.91
N GLY A 274 3.35 17.16 11.87
CA GLY A 274 3.10 17.33 13.30
C GLY A 274 2.84 18.79 13.67
N ASN A 275 3.69 19.68 13.20
CA ASN A 275 3.58 21.12 13.44
C ASN A 275 2.28 21.68 12.84
N ASN A 276 1.94 21.27 11.62
CA ASN A 276 0.68 21.64 10.99
C ASN A 276 -0.55 21.12 11.75
N ALA A 277 -0.50 19.88 12.27
CA ALA A 277 -1.57 19.30 13.07
C ALA A 277 -1.74 20.01 14.42
N THR A 278 -0.63 20.30 15.10
CA THR A 278 -0.59 21.05 16.36
C THR A 278 -1.18 22.47 16.19
N ALA A 279 -0.78 23.17 15.13
CA ALA A 279 -1.33 24.50 14.81
C ALA A 279 -2.84 24.45 14.53
N LYS A 280 -3.32 23.43 13.80
CA LYS A 280 -4.77 23.20 13.58
C LYS A 280 -5.51 22.80 14.86
N PHE A 281 -4.82 22.23 15.84
CA PHE A 281 -5.38 21.91 17.14
C PHE A 281 -5.43 23.14 18.06
N GLY A 282 -4.61 24.15 17.80
CA GLY A 282 -4.56 25.41 18.57
C GLY A 282 -3.62 25.35 19.77
N LEU A 283 -2.62 24.47 19.75
CA LEU A 283 -1.59 24.33 20.79
C LEU A 283 -0.22 24.69 20.23
N GLU A 284 0.75 24.86 21.13
CA GLU A 284 2.17 24.91 20.80
C GLU A 284 2.83 23.56 21.12
N ILE A 285 3.99 23.26 20.52
CA ILE A 285 4.74 22.03 20.79
C ILE A 285 6.21 22.36 21.01
N GLU A 286 6.83 21.68 21.97
CA GLU A 286 8.27 21.82 22.24
C GLU A 286 9.12 21.16 21.14
N LYS A 287 10.27 21.78 20.81
CA LYS A 287 11.19 21.24 19.79
C LYS A 287 11.67 19.81 20.06
N LYS A 288 11.83 19.43 21.33
CA LYS A 288 12.19 18.05 21.70
C LYS A 288 11.04 17.07 21.40
N ALA A 289 9.81 17.47 21.67
CA ALA A 289 8.60 16.71 21.34
C ALA A 289 8.45 16.55 19.82
N GLU A 290 8.66 17.62 19.04
CA GLU A 290 8.67 17.55 17.57
C GLU A 290 9.65 16.50 17.07
N LYS A 291 10.89 16.54 17.55
CA LYS A 291 11.93 15.57 17.16
C LYS A 291 11.54 14.14 17.53
N ALA A 292 10.94 13.92 18.69
CA ALA A 292 10.44 12.60 19.09
C ALA A 292 9.37 12.08 18.12
N ILE A 293 8.45 12.93 17.67
CA ILE A 293 7.44 12.55 16.65
C ILE A 293 8.11 12.10 15.35
N GLY A 294 9.13 12.84 14.89
CA GLY A 294 9.92 12.47 13.71
C GLY A 294 10.65 11.13 13.84
N GLU A 295 11.06 10.76 15.05
CA GLU A 295 11.78 9.52 15.34
C GLU A 295 10.87 8.30 15.55
N TYR A 296 9.59 8.49 15.88
CA TYR A 296 8.68 7.38 16.26
C TYR A 296 7.47 7.21 15.34
N CYS A 297 7.11 8.20 14.52
CA CYS A 297 6.00 8.08 13.57
C CYS A 297 6.50 7.77 12.15
N TYR A 298 5.68 6.99 11.41
CA TYR A 298 5.97 6.58 10.03
C TYR A 298 5.04 7.22 8.99
N ASN A 299 3.85 7.67 9.42
CA ASN A 299 2.85 8.25 8.52
C ASN A 299 2.04 9.38 9.19
N GLY A 300 1.33 10.17 8.39
CA GLY A 300 0.57 11.31 8.89
C GLY A 300 -0.60 10.94 9.80
N ARG A 301 -1.17 9.73 9.68
CA ARG A 301 -2.26 9.27 10.56
C ARG A 301 -1.75 9.07 11.99
N GLU A 302 -0.60 8.42 12.14
CA GLU A 302 0.07 8.24 13.44
C GLU A 302 0.43 9.58 14.08
N VAL A 303 1.00 10.50 13.31
CA VAL A 303 1.36 11.84 13.78
C VAL A 303 0.15 12.56 14.36
N VAL A 304 -0.96 12.61 13.61
CA VAL A 304 -2.16 13.32 14.05
C VAL A 304 -2.78 12.66 15.29
N ASN A 305 -2.77 11.32 15.37
CA ASN A 305 -3.24 10.61 16.56
C ASN A 305 -2.38 10.90 17.79
N LEU A 306 -1.05 10.87 17.63
CA LEU A 306 -0.10 11.15 18.70
C LEU A 306 -0.24 12.61 19.18
N ILE A 307 -0.35 13.58 18.28
CA ILE A 307 -0.64 14.98 18.63
C ILE A 307 -1.98 15.13 19.33
N GLN A 308 -3.03 14.46 18.85
CA GLN A 308 -4.36 14.55 19.47
C GLN A 308 -4.35 14.02 20.91
N LEU A 309 -3.65 12.92 21.17
CA LEU A 309 -3.50 12.36 22.51
C LEU A 309 -2.65 13.26 23.41
N SER A 310 -1.48 13.68 22.92
CA SER A 310 -0.55 14.52 23.69
C SER A 310 -1.16 15.88 24.02
N GLY A 311 -1.85 16.51 23.07
CA GLY A 311 -2.58 17.75 23.32
C GLY A 311 -3.80 17.55 24.22
N GLY A 312 -4.44 16.37 24.20
CA GLY A 312 -5.45 16.02 25.20
C GLY A 312 -4.91 15.98 26.62
N ILE A 313 -3.70 15.44 26.82
CA ILE A 313 -3.00 15.44 28.11
C ILE A 313 -2.69 16.87 28.54
N ALA A 314 -2.11 17.68 27.64
CA ALA A 314 -1.78 19.07 27.92
C ALA A 314 -3.04 19.88 28.32
N LEU A 315 -4.12 19.78 27.56
CA LEU A 315 -5.38 20.47 27.83
C LEU A 315 -6.03 20.03 29.15
N ASN A 316 -6.02 18.72 29.45
CA ASN A 316 -6.53 18.21 30.73
C ASN A 316 -5.71 18.72 31.93
N ALA A 317 -4.42 19.00 31.72
CA ALA A 317 -3.54 19.63 32.69
C ALA A 317 -3.65 21.18 32.70
N GLY A 318 -4.54 21.77 31.91
CA GLY A 318 -4.71 23.23 31.82
C GLY A 318 -3.60 23.95 31.06
N ARG A 319 -2.81 23.24 30.25
CA ARG A 319 -1.69 23.77 29.46
C ARG A 319 -2.08 23.95 27.99
N ASN A 320 -1.45 24.94 27.36
CA ASN A 320 -1.60 25.20 25.92
C ASN A 320 -0.37 24.78 25.10
N ASN A 321 0.58 24.08 25.72
CA ASN A 321 1.79 23.57 25.09
C ASN A 321 1.92 22.06 25.32
N ILE A 322 2.31 21.34 24.27
CA ILE A 322 2.64 19.91 24.32
C ILE A 322 4.13 19.80 24.66
N THR A 323 4.44 19.19 25.80
CA THR A 323 5.84 18.99 26.23
C THR A 323 6.40 17.67 25.71
N PHE A 324 7.72 17.49 25.85
CA PHE A 324 8.34 16.21 25.53
C PHE A 324 7.77 15.05 26.36
N GLU A 325 7.49 15.27 27.65
CA GLU A 325 6.97 14.25 28.56
C GLU A 325 5.56 13.78 28.15
N ASP A 326 4.72 14.68 27.62
CA ASP A 326 3.41 14.32 27.09
C ASP A 326 3.54 13.35 25.92
N VAL A 327 4.45 13.64 24.99
CA VAL A 327 4.72 12.82 23.80
C VAL A 327 5.38 11.51 24.18
N GLU A 328 6.36 11.53 25.08
CA GLU A 328 7.05 10.34 25.58
C GLU A 328 6.05 9.38 26.22
N TRP A 329 5.15 9.89 27.08
CA TRP A 329 4.12 9.09 27.69
C TRP A 329 3.20 8.43 26.65
N VAL A 330 2.79 9.15 25.61
CA VAL A 330 1.98 8.59 24.51
C VAL A 330 2.75 7.55 23.70
N ILE A 331 4.05 7.78 23.45
CA ILE A 331 4.93 6.84 22.75
C ILE A 331 5.03 5.52 23.52
N GLU A 332 5.27 5.59 24.83
CA GLU A 332 5.41 4.41 25.69
C GLU A 332 4.11 3.63 25.82
N ASN A 333 3.00 4.31 26.12
CA ASN A 333 1.69 3.66 26.29
C ASN A 333 1.10 3.18 24.96
N GLY A 334 1.43 3.86 23.86
CA GLY A 334 1.05 3.46 22.51
C GLY A 334 1.98 2.42 21.88
N GLN A 335 3.03 1.98 22.59
CA GLN A 335 4.03 1.02 22.12
C GLN A 335 4.64 1.40 20.75
N TYR A 336 4.85 2.69 20.51
CA TYR A 336 5.47 3.16 19.28
C TYR A 336 6.93 2.71 19.23
N THR A 337 7.32 2.10 18.12
CA THR A 337 8.71 1.68 17.92
C THR A 337 9.50 2.78 17.26
N LYS A 338 10.67 3.08 17.82
CA LYS A 338 11.60 4.04 17.23
C LYS A 338 11.96 3.58 15.81
N ARG A 339 11.94 4.53 14.87
CA ARG A 339 12.38 4.33 13.50
C ARG A 339 13.84 3.93 13.47
N ILE A 340 14.09 2.68 13.10
CA ILE A 340 15.44 2.18 12.86
C ILE A 340 15.88 2.72 11.49
N GLU A 341 16.72 3.75 11.51
CA GLU A 341 17.46 4.14 10.30
C GLU A 341 18.71 3.29 10.21
N THR A 342 18.76 2.39 9.22
CA THR A 342 19.98 1.68 8.91
C THR A 342 21.05 2.69 8.49
N LYS A 343 22.10 2.76 9.29
CA LYS A 343 23.28 3.58 9.01
C LYS A 343 24.44 2.66 8.70
N ILE A 344 25.29 3.12 7.79
CA ILE A 344 26.56 2.47 7.52
C ILE A 344 27.39 2.42 8.81
N SER A 345 28.13 1.31 8.99
CA SER A 345 29.04 1.15 10.12
C SER A 345 30.07 2.27 10.14
N LYS A 346 30.66 2.56 11.30
CA LYS A 346 31.66 3.65 11.41
C LYS A 346 33.03 3.27 10.86
N GLU A 347 33.33 1.97 10.81
CA GLU A 347 34.67 1.47 10.52
C GLU A 347 34.64 0.36 9.45
N PRO A 348 35.68 0.24 8.62
CA PRO A 348 35.89 -0.90 7.72
C PRO A 348 36.04 -2.22 8.48
N GLN A 349 35.37 -3.27 8.00
CA GLN A 349 35.35 -4.58 8.66
C GLN A 349 35.60 -5.72 7.66
N VAL A 350 36.10 -6.84 8.16
CA VAL A 350 36.28 -8.08 7.39
C VAL A 350 34.95 -8.82 7.33
N GLY A 351 34.58 -9.30 6.14
CA GLY A 351 33.39 -10.13 5.93
C GLY A 351 32.06 -9.36 6.01
N ILE A 352 32.08 -8.03 6.15
CA ILE A 352 30.87 -7.20 6.25
C ILE A 352 30.79 -6.27 5.04
N VAL A 353 29.66 -6.32 4.34
CA VAL A 353 29.39 -5.47 3.16
C VAL A 353 27.99 -4.89 3.21
N ASN A 354 27.81 -3.67 2.69
CA ASN A 354 26.48 -3.10 2.55
C ASN A 354 25.86 -3.52 1.21
N GLY A 355 24.93 -4.48 1.26
CA GLY A 355 24.01 -4.78 0.17
C GLY A 355 22.85 -3.78 0.09
N LEU A 356 22.14 -3.78 -1.04
CA LEU A 356 20.96 -2.94 -1.26
C LEU A 356 19.72 -3.75 -1.60
N ALA A 357 18.63 -3.49 -0.88
CA ALA A 357 17.34 -4.15 -1.04
C ALA A 357 16.22 -3.14 -1.29
N ILE A 358 15.05 -3.65 -1.68
CA ILE A 358 13.81 -2.89 -1.79
C ILE A 358 12.84 -3.47 -0.77
N TYR A 359 12.19 -2.59 -0.01
CA TYR A 359 11.13 -2.91 0.90
C TYR A 359 9.82 -2.28 0.39
N GLY A 360 8.71 -3.01 0.51
CA GLY A 360 7.41 -2.59 0.01
C GLY A 360 7.40 -2.27 -1.49
N ALA A 361 6.59 -1.30 -1.91
CA ALA A 361 6.37 -1.00 -3.32
C ALA A 361 7.57 -0.34 -4.03
N ASN A 362 8.43 0.43 -3.34
CA ASN A 362 9.58 1.12 -3.95
C ASN A 362 10.57 1.76 -2.94
N GLN A 363 10.71 1.24 -1.72
CA GLN A 363 11.58 1.87 -0.71
C GLN A 363 12.93 1.17 -0.65
N GLY A 364 14.02 1.86 -1.05
CA GLY A 364 15.37 1.29 -0.93
C GLY A 364 15.87 1.29 0.51
N ILE A 365 16.54 0.22 0.90
CA ILE A 365 17.20 0.07 2.21
C ILE A 365 18.59 -0.54 2.03
N THR A 366 19.54 -0.09 2.86
CA THR A 366 20.83 -0.77 3.02
C THR A 366 20.70 -1.93 3.98
N MET A 367 21.26 -3.06 3.61
CA MET A 367 21.29 -4.27 4.41
C MET A 367 22.73 -4.75 4.51
N GLN A 368 23.22 -4.92 5.73
CA GLN A 368 24.53 -5.50 5.93
C GLN A 368 24.46 -7.00 5.65
N ILE A 369 25.46 -7.53 4.96
CA ILE A 369 25.66 -8.96 4.79
C ILE A 369 26.92 -9.31 5.57
N GLU A 370 26.78 -10.22 6.52
CA GLU A 370 27.86 -10.65 7.41
C GLU A 370 28.31 -12.04 6.99
N VAL A 371 29.61 -12.22 6.80
CA VAL A 371 30.20 -13.51 6.46
C VAL A 371 31.36 -13.82 7.40
N SER A 372 31.30 -15.00 8.00
CA SER A 372 32.43 -15.60 8.72
C SER A 372 32.95 -16.80 7.93
N ALA A 373 34.27 -16.94 7.86
CA ALA A 373 34.92 -18.06 7.20
C ALA A 373 36.00 -18.64 8.12
N LYS A 374 35.85 -19.90 8.53
CA LYS A 374 36.84 -20.62 9.33
C LYS A 374 37.47 -21.73 8.51
N LYS A 375 38.79 -21.74 8.37
CA LYS A 375 39.51 -22.79 7.65
C LYS A 375 39.37 -24.12 8.39
N VAL A 376 39.03 -25.19 7.66
CA VAL A 376 38.92 -26.55 8.18
C VAL A 376 40.10 -27.41 7.74
N LEU A 377 40.55 -28.30 8.62
CA LEU A 377 41.63 -29.26 8.36
C LEU A 377 41.03 -30.64 8.11
N GLY A 378 41.32 -31.25 6.95
CA GLY A 378 40.98 -32.65 6.63
C GLY A 378 39.55 -32.91 6.15
N ASN A 379 38.55 -32.15 6.61
CA ASN A 379 37.15 -32.32 6.20
C ASN A 379 36.71 -31.30 5.14
N LYS A 380 35.64 -31.62 4.40
CA LYS A 380 34.96 -30.67 3.51
C LYS A 380 34.20 -29.67 4.39
N GLY A 381 34.49 -28.39 4.21
CA GLY A 381 33.83 -27.28 4.89
C GLY A 381 32.35 -27.17 4.53
N THR A 382 31.60 -26.51 5.42
CA THR A 382 30.15 -26.34 5.32
C THR A 382 29.77 -24.92 4.89
N LEU A 383 28.66 -24.80 4.15
CA LEU A 383 28.07 -23.51 3.79
C LEU A 383 26.73 -23.36 4.49
N LYS A 384 26.62 -22.36 5.37
CA LYS A 384 25.38 -22.02 6.08
C LYS A 384 24.92 -20.63 5.67
N VAL A 385 23.62 -20.50 5.42
CA VAL A 385 22.99 -19.25 5.01
C VAL A 385 21.79 -18.99 5.92
N CYS A 386 21.77 -17.83 6.59
CA CYS A 386 20.69 -17.43 7.49
C CYS A 386 20.06 -16.10 7.03
N GLY A 387 18.75 -15.96 7.20
CA GLY A 387 18.02 -14.74 6.82
C GLY A 387 17.67 -14.62 5.34
N MET A 388 17.73 -15.72 4.57
CA MET A 388 17.30 -15.78 3.16
C MET A 388 16.08 -16.69 2.99
N VAL A 389 15.25 -16.43 1.98
CA VAL A 389 14.19 -17.34 1.55
C VAL A 389 14.84 -18.59 0.95
N GLU A 390 14.49 -19.79 1.41
CA GLU A 390 15.06 -21.06 0.90
C GLU A 390 14.24 -21.69 -0.23
N GLU A 391 12.92 -21.68 -0.07
CA GLU A 391 11.96 -22.24 -1.03
C GLU A 391 10.95 -21.16 -1.45
N GLU A 392 10.63 -21.14 -2.75
CA GLU A 392 9.54 -20.37 -3.31
C GLU A 392 8.41 -21.34 -3.68
N SER A 393 7.15 -20.98 -3.39
CA SER A 393 6.02 -21.79 -3.82
C SER A 393 5.12 -21.02 -4.77
N ILE A 394 5.00 -21.51 -6.00
CA ILE A 394 4.05 -21.00 -6.97
C ILE A 394 2.73 -21.75 -6.74
N SER A 395 1.76 -21.06 -6.18
CA SER A 395 0.37 -21.54 -6.09
C SER A 395 -0.38 -21.06 -7.33
N ASN A 396 -0.70 -22.00 -8.22
CA ASN A 396 -1.77 -21.79 -9.20
C ASN A 396 -3.00 -22.55 -8.72
N SER A 397 -4.21 -22.16 -9.15
CA SER A 397 -5.50 -22.49 -8.52
C SER A 397 -5.74 -23.97 -8.16
N ASN A 398 -5.03 -24.92 -8.80
CA ASN A 398 -5.09 -26.36 -8.51
C ASN A 398 -3.74 -27.07 -8.31
N ARG A 399 -2.59 -26.36 -8.27
CA ARG A 399 -1.25 -26.98 -8.09
C ARG A 399 -0.30 -26.07 -7.32
N ARG A 400 0.39 -26.63 -6.33
CA ARG A 400 1.49 -25.97 -5.61
C ARG A 400 2.82 -26.57 -6.08
N ILE A 401 3.65 -25.76 -6.75
CA ILE A 401 5.00 -26.14 -7.15
C ILE A 401 5.96 -25.51 -6.14
N LYS A 402 6.82 -26.33 -5.53
CA LYS A 402 7.94 -25.85 -4.71
C LYS A 402 9.19 -25.77 -5.59
N LEU A 403 9.82 -24.60 -5.59
CA LEU A 403 11.07 -24.32 -6.28
C LEU A 403 12.10 -23.87 -5.27
N LYS A 404 13.37 -24.10 -5.58
CA LYS A 404 14.47 -23.47 -4.87
C LYS A 404 14.43 -21.97 -5.11
N SER A 405 14.67 -21.17 -4.08
CA SER A 405 14.64 -19.72 -4.23
C SER A 405 15.74 -19.21 -5.15
N THR A 406 15.45 -18.09 -5.80
CA THR A 406 16.45 -17.32 -6.56
C THR A 406 17.57 -16.78 -5.67
N ALA A 407 17.27 -16.53 -4.40
CA ALA A 407 18.19 -16.03 -3.40
C ALA A 407 19.30 -17.06 -3.08
N ILE A 408 18.94 -18.33 -2.78
CA ILE A 408 19.92 -19.41 -2.53
C ILE A 408 20.68 -19.76 -3.81
N SER A 409 20.01 -19.74 -4.96
CA SER A 409 20.65 -19.98 -6.26
C SER A 409 21.76 -18.95 -6.54
N SER A 410 21.59 -17.70 -6.11
CA SER A 410 22.62 -16.65 -6.18
C SER A 410 23.85 -16.99 -5.33
N VAL A 411 23.67 -17.52 -4.11
CA VAL A 411 24.79 -17.94 -3.25
C VAL A 411 25.60 -19.06 -3.91
N GLU A 412 24.95 -20.03 -4.53
CA GLU A 412 25.65 -21.11 -5.23
C GLU A 412 26.45 -20.61 -6.43
N ASN A 413 25.85 -19.73 -7.23
CA ASN A 413 26.55 -19.08 -8.34
C ASN A 413 27.79 -18.32 -7.86
N VAL A 414 27.70 -17.61 -6.73
CA VAL A 414 28.84 -16.94 -6.10
C VAL A 414 29.95 -17.94 -5.76
N VAL A 415 29.62 -19.04 -5.09
CA VAL A 415 30.61 -20.05 -4.69
C VAL A 415 31.29 -20.66 -5.93
N THR A 416 30.53 -20.94 -6.98
CA THR A 416 31.08 -21.41 -8.27
C THR A 416 32.07 -20.39 -8.85
N VAL A 417 31.70 -19.11 -8.89
CA VAL A 417 32.57 -18.04 -9.40
C VAL A 417 33.85 -17.91 -8.58
N LEU A 418 33.76 -17.89 -7.25
CA LEU A 418 34.91 -17.74 -6.37
C LEU A 418 35.88 -18.92 -6.48
N ASN A 419 35.37 -20.14 -6.65
CA ASN A 419 36.21 -21.31 -6.87
C ASN A 419 36.87 -21.29 -8.25
N ASN A 420 36.09 -21.06 -9.31
CA ASN A 420 36.57 -21.24 -10.68
C ASN A 420 37.45 -20.08 -11.18
N ILE A 421 37.16 -18.85 -10.75
CA ILE A 421 37.85 -17.65 -11.25
C ILE A 421 38.97 -17.21 -10.31
N TYR A 422 38.80 -17.39 -9.00
CA TYR A 422 39.73 -16.88 -7.98
C TYR A 422 40.45 -17.97 -7.17
N ASP A 423 40.22 -19.25 -7.50
CA ASP A 423 40.82 -20.41 -6.82
C ASP A 423 40.71 -20.35 -5.29
N LEU A 424 39.58 -19.81 -4.78
CA LEU A 424 39.42 -19.61 -3.34
C LEU A 424 39.31 -20.93 -2.55
N ASN A 425 38.95 -22.02 -3.23
CA ASN A 425 38.74 -23.33 -2.62
C ASN A 425 37.81 -23.25 -1.40
N CYS A 426 36.61 -22.68 -1.59
CA CYS A 426 35.61 -22.46 -0.55
C CYS A 426 35.27 -23.75 0.22
N SER A 427 35.44 -24.93 -0.38
CA SER A 427 35.28 -26.24 0.27
C SER A 427 36.26 -26.52 1.41
N LYS A 428 37.30 -25.71 1.60
CA LYS A 428 38.24 -25.79 2.74
C LYS A 428 37.86 -24.88 3.90
N TYR A 429 36.69 -24.24 3.85
CA TYR A 429 36.23 -23.30 4.86
C TYR A 429 34.80 -23.63 5.30
N ASP A 430 34.53 -23.51 6.60
CA ASP A 430 33.18 -23.34 7.11
C ASP A 430 32.78 -21.87 6.90
N ILE A 431 31.87 -21.64 5.95
CA ILE A 431 31.37 -20.32 5.57
C ILE A 431 29.96 -20.15 6.12
N HIS A 432 29.77 -19.12 6.93
CA HIS A 432 28.46 -18.74 7.45
C HIS A 432 28.11 -17.35 6.95
N ILE A 433 27.05 -17.27 6.16
CA ILE A 433 26.48 -16.04 5.61
C ILE A 433 25.22 -15.70 6.42
N ASN A 434 25.19 -14.52 7.02
CA ASN A 434 24.08 -14.01 7.78
C ASN A 434 23.57 -12.71 7.17
N PHE A 435 22.25 -12.63 6.99
CA PHE A 435 21.55 -11.42 6.61
C PHE A 435 20.75 -10.94 7.82
N PRO A 436 21.29 -9.99 8.62
CA PRO A 436 20.60 -9.50 9.80
C PRO A 436 19.31 -8.77 9.42
N GLY A 437 18.22 -9.12 10.10
CA GLY A 437 16.91 -8.50 9.89
C GLY A 437 15.77 -9.50 10.11
N GLY A 438 14.61 -8.99 10.56
CA GLY A 438 13.43 -9.83 10.78
C GLY A 438 12.69 -10.24 9.50
N THR A 439 13.01 -9.62 8.35
CA THR A 439 12.40 -9.94 7.05
C THR A 439 13.40 -10.70 6.18
N PRO A 440 13.07 -11.91 5.70
CA PRO A 440 13.99 -12.71 4.90
C PRO A 440 14.29 -12.04 3.56
N VAL A 441 15.54 -12.17 3.12
CA VAL A 441 16.02 -11.64 1.83
C VAL A 441 15.55 -12.55 0.70
N ASP A 442 14.99 -11.91 -0.31
CA ASP A 442 14.53 -12.56 -1.53
C ASP A 442 15.16 -11.92 -2.78
N GLY A 443 15.34 -12.72 -3.83
CA GLY A 443 15.89 -12.30 -5.12
C GLY A 443 17.41 -12.40 -5.28
N PRO A 444 17.92 -12.44 -6.52
CA PRO A 444 19.34 -12.69 -6.81
C PRO A 444 20.26 -11.44 -6.70
N SER A 445 19.68 -10.25 -6.48
CA SER A 445 20.35 -8.95 -6.61
C SER A 445 21.46 -8.62 -5.60
N ALA A 446 21.72 -9.51 -4.63
CA ALA A 446 22.80 -9.42 -3.66
C ALA A 446 24.07 -10.17 -4.09
N GLY A 447 24.09 -10.81 -5.27
CA GLY A 447 25.18 -11.70 -5.72
C GLY A 447 26.58 -11.09 -5.60
N ILE A 448 26.79 -9.86 -6.11
CA ILE A 448 28.12 -9.21 -6.01
C ILE A 448 28.52 -8.85 -4.58
N ALA A 449 27.53 -8.56 -3.71
CA ALA A 449 27.77 -8.25 -2.31
C ALA A 449 28.18 -9.53 -1.56
N ILE A 450 27.45 -10.62 -1.75
CA ILE A 450 27.77 -11.93 -1.18
C ILE A 450 29.17 -12.38 -1.61
N ALA A 451 29.50 -12.27 -2.90
CA ALA A 451 30.84 -12.60 -3.42
C ALA A 451 31.95 -11.80 -2.73
N THR A 452 31.74 -10.49 -2.57
CA THR A 452 32.69 -9.60 -1.91
C THR A 452 32.86 -9.95 -0.43
N ALA A 453 31.78 -10.23 0.29
CA ALA A 453 31.83 -10.59 1.71
C ALA A 453 32.54 -11.93 1.94
N ILE A 454 32.24 -12.95 1.13
CA ILE A 454 32.94 -14.25 1.20
C ILE A 454 34.43 -14.09 0.89
N TYR A 455 34.77 -13.35 -0.18
CA TYR A 455 36.16 -13.11 -0.54
C TYR A 455 36.92 -12.41 0.61
N SER A 456 36.31 -11.36 1.17
CA SER A 456 36.84 -10.62 2.31
C SER A 456 37.05 -11.52 3.53
N ALA A 457 36.06 -12.32 3.91
CA ALA A 457 36.14 -13.23 5.06
C ALA A 457 37.25 -14.28 4.92
N ILE A 458 37.42 -14.86 3.73
CA ILE A 458 38.45 -15.87 3.49
C ILE A 458 39.86 -15.27 3.39
N LYS A 459 39.99 -14.07 2.79
CA LYS A 459 41.29 -13.42 2.62
C LYS A 459 41.71 -12.54 3.80
N GLY A 460 40.80 -12.26 4.74
CA GLY A 460 41.05 -11.36 5.87
C GLY A 460 41.18 -9.89 5.47
N ILE A 461 40.61 -9.47 4.34
CA ILE A 461 40.77 -8.10 3.81
C ILE A 461 39.56 -7.27 4.19
N LYS A 462 39.77 -6.11 4.82
CA LYS A 462 38.67 -5.18 5.20
C LYS A 462 37.99 -4.58 3.97
N ILE A 463 36.67 -4.41 4.06
CA ILE A 463 35.85 -3.71 3.06
C ILE A 463 35.60 -2.28 3.55
N ASP A 464 35.76 -1.28 2.67
CA ASP A 464 35.37 0.10 2.97
C ASP A 464 33.87 0.16 3.28
N ASN A 465 33.56 0.60 4.50
CA ASN A 465 32.21 0.71 5.02
C ASN A 465 31.34 1.67 4.21
N HIS A 466 31.90 2.69 3.56
CA HIS A 466 31.09 3.65 2.78
C HIS A 466 30.66 3.14 1.40
N ILE A 467 31.08 1.92 1.03
CA ILE A 467 30.66 1.26 -0.21
C ILE A 467 29.36 0.51 0.05
N ALA A 468 28.38 0.75 -0.83
CA ALA A 468 27.21 -0.09 -0.98
C ALA A 468 27.12 -0.67 -2.40
N MET A 469 26.55 -1.86 -2.55
CA MET A 469 26.53 -2.52 -3.86
C MET A 469 25.28 -3.39 -4.09
N THR A 470 24.91 -3.53 -5.36
CA THR A 470 23.86 -4.46 -5.81
C THR A 470 24.16 -4.92 -7.23
N GLY A 471 23.79 -6.16 -7.54
CA GLY A 471 24.06 -6.77 -8.82
C GLY A 471 23.89 -8.28 -8.70
N GLU A 472 23.24 -8.87 -9.70
CA GLU A 472 23.21 -10.32 -9.84
C GLU A 472 24.53 -10.81 -10.44
N ILE A 473 24.97 -12.00 -10.05
CA ILE A 473 26.21 -12.60 -10.54
C ILE A 473 25.89 -13.84 -11.36
N GLY A 474 26.40 -13.89 -12.59
CA GLY A 474 26.38 -15.11 -13.40
C GLY A 474 27.53 -16.03 -13.02
N VAL A 475 27.39 -17.33 -13.28
CA VAL A 475 28.43 -18.36 -13.00
C VAL A 475 29.77 -18.13 -13.69
N LEU A 476 29.81 -17.27 -14.72
CA LEU A 476 31.03 -16.85 -15.44
C LEU A 476 31.64 -15.55 -14.89
N GLY A 477 31.13 -15.01 -13.78
CA GLY A 477 31.64 -13.80 -13.14
C GLY A 477 31.15 -12.48 -13.74
N GLY A 478 30.24 -12.52 -14.71
CA GLY A 478 29.57 -11.32 -15.25
C GLY A 478 28.51 -10.78 -14.29
N VAL A 479 28.39 -9.45 -14.21
CA VAL A 479 27.41 -8.74 -13.38
C VAL A 479 26.16 -8.40 -14.20
N LYS A 480 25.00 -8.85 -13.74
CA LYS A 480 23.71 -8.75 -14.43
C LYS A 480 22.81 -7.65 -13.85
N PRO A 481 21.92 -7.06 -14.67
CA PRO A 481 21.05 -5.98 -14.26
C PRO A 481 20.04 -6.39 -13.18
N ILE A 482 19.62 -5.42 -12.37
CA ILE A 482 18.67 -5.59 -11.27
C ILE A 482 17.52 -4.58 -11.35
N GLY A 483 16.44 -4.84 -10.61
CA GLY A 483 15.27 -3.95 -10.50
C GLY A 483 15.43 -2.85 -9.43
N GLY A 484 14.73 -1.72 -9.63
CA GLY A 484 14.59 -0.63 -8.64
C GLY A 484 15.89 0.05 -8.20
N VAL A 485 16.86 0.13 -9.12
CA VAL A 485 18.20 0.72 -8.92
C VAL A 485 18.15 2.10 -8.25
N LYS A 486 17.25 2.97 -8.73
CA LYS A 486 17.11 4.34 -8.20
C LYS A 486 16.68 4.36 -6.73
N ALA A 487 15.71 3.52 -6.36
CA ALA A 487 15.28 3.41 -4.97
C ALA A 487 16.41 2.89 -4.08
N LYS A 488 17.10 1.82 -4.52
CA LYS A 488 18.28 1.26 -3.84
C LYS A 488 19.37 2.29 -3.62
N ILE A 489 19.72 3.09 -4.64
CA ILE A 489 20.70 4.17 -4.55
C ILE A 489 20.29 5.23 -3.53
N MET A 490 19.02 5.66 -3.54
CA MET A 490 18.52 6.64 -2.58
C MET A 490 18.53 6.10 -1.15
N GLY A 491 18.24 4.81 -0.96
CA GLY A 491 18.39 4.12 0.33
C GLY A 491 19.83 4.11 0.82
N ALA A 492 20.77 3.76 -0.06
CA ALA A 492 22.22 3.80 0.22
C ALA A 492 22.68 5.18 0.66
N LYS A 493 22.32 6.21 -0.11
CA LYS A 493 22.65 7.60 0.20
C LYS A 493 22.09 8.01 1.57
N LYS A 494 20.84 7.63 1.88
CA LYS A 494 20.20 7.94 3.17
C LYS A 494 20.95 7.27 4.34
N ALA A 495 21.45 6.06 4.14
CA ALA A 495 22.23 5.34 5.15
C ALA A 495 23.67 5.89 5.32
N GLY A 496 24.11 6.82 4.47
CA GLY A 496 25.44 7.43 4.51
C GLY A 496 26.45 6.82 3.53
N ALA A 497 26.01 6.07 2.52
CA ALA A 497 26.91 5.55 1.48
C ALA A 497 27.44 6.69 0.63
N ASN A 498 28.76 6.73 0.44
CA ASN A 498 29.41 7.70 -0.46
C ASN A 498 29.72 7.07 -1.81
N ILE A 499 29.87 5.75 -1.87
CA ILE A 499 30.21 5.00 -3.07
C ILE A 499 29.15 3.92 -3.30
N ILE A 500 28.63 3.84 -4.52
CA ILE A 500 27.63 2.84 -4.89
C ILE A 500 28.08 2.10 -6.15
N ILE A 501 28.12 0.77 -6.07
CA ILE A 501 28.46 -0.08 -7.21
C ILE A 501 27.17 -0.70 -7.78
N ILE A 502 26.94 -0.51 -9.08
CA ILE A 502 25.77 -1.05 -9.79
C ILE A 502 26.18 -1.71 -11.12
N PRO A 503 25.35 -2.60 -11.68
CA PRO A 503 25.59 -3.17 -13.01
C PRO A 503 25.60 -2.05 -14.05
N LYS A 504 26.50 -2.12 -15.03
CA LYS A 504 26.59 -1.11 -16.10
C LYS A 504 25.30 -1.00 -16.91
N GLU A 505 24.63 -2.11 -17.16
CA GLU A 505 23.34 -2.17 -17.86
C GLU A 505 22.21 -1.42 -17.13
N ASN A 506 22.36 -1.14 -15.84
CA ASN A 506 21.39 -0.36 -15.07
C ASN A 506 21.61 1.15 -15.11
N TRP A 507 22.67 1.63 -15.78
CA TRP A 507 22.91 3.05 -15.89
C TRP A 507 21.81 3.75 -16.69
N SER A 508 21.39 4.93 -16.22
CA SER A 508 20.53 5.85 -16.96
C SER A 508 20.92 7.28 -16.61
N SER A 509 20.70 8.22 -17.54
CA SER A 509 20.97 9.66 -17.32
C SER A 509 20.25 10.24 -16.09
N SER A 510 19.15 9.60 -15.67
CA SER A 510 18.42 9.99 -14.46
C SER A 510 19.20 9.80 -13.15
N LEU A 511 20.29 9.00 -13.17
CA LEU A 511 21.16 8.74 -12.03
C LEU A 511 22.23 9.82 -11.86
N ASP A 512 22.65 10.48 -12.94
CA ASP A 512 23.71 11.49 -12.92
C ASP A 512 23.32 12.74 -12.11
N GLY A 513 22.01 12.99 -11.96
CA GLY A 513 21.48 14.09 -11.14
C GLY A 513 21.58 13.87 -9.63
N ILE A 514 22.01 12.69 -9.16
CA ILE A 514 22.06 12.38 -7.73
C ILE A 514 23.37 12.91 -7.13
N LYS A 515 23.32 14.11 -6.56
CA LYS A 515 24.47 14.74 -5.88
C LYS A 515 24.86 13.99 -4.60
N GLY A 516 26.13 14.05 -4.22
CA GLY A 516 26.64 13.58 -2.91
C GLY A 516 26.97 12.09 -2.84
N ILE A 517 26.98 11.38 -3.97
CA ILE A 517 27.41 9.98 -4.08
C ILE A 517 28.24 9.79 -5.34
N LYS A 518 29.13 8.79 -5.32
CA LYS A 518 29.90 8.34 -6.49
C LYS A 518 29.36 6.99 -6.94
N ILE A 519 28.90 6.91 -8.18
CA ILE A 519 28.37 5.66 -8.76
C ILE A 519 29.46 5.02 -9.63
N TYR A 520 29.80 3.77 -9.33
CA TYR A 520 30.65 2.94 -10.18
C TYR A 520 29.80 1.92 -10.93
N LEU A 521 29.99 1.89 -12.26
CA LEU A 521 29.37 0.93 -13.15
C LEU A 521 30.32 -0.25 -13.34
N VAL A 522 29.80 -1.47 -13.23
CA VAL A 522 30.60 -2.69 -13.39
C VAL A 522 29.96 -3.69 -14.34
N GLU A 523 30.77 -4.43 -15.09
CA GLU A 523 30.38 -5.55 -15.96
C GLU A 523 30.81 -6.91 -15.40
N SER A 524 31.81 -6.94 -14.51
CA SER A 524 32.36 -8.18 -13.96
C SER A 524 32.68 -8.06 -12.47
N ILE A 525 32.71 -9.22 -11.78
CA ILE A 525 33.10 -9.30 -10.37
C ILE A 525 34.56 -8.83 -10.14
N GLY A 526 35.43 -8.95 -11.14
CA GLY A 526 36.80 -8.45 -11.07
C GLY A 526 36.87 -6.94 -10.95
N GLU A 527 36.00 -6.21 -11.65
CA GLU A 527 35.89 -4.76 -11.49
C GLU A 527 35.39 -4.37 -10.10
N VAL A 528 34.46 -5.13 -9.54
CA VAL A 528 33.99 -4.94 -8.16
C VAL A 528 35.16 -5.06 -7.18
N PHE A 529 35.92 -6.16 -7.25
CA PHE A 529 37.05 -6.40 -6.32
C PHE A 529 38.14 -5.33 -6.45
N ASN A 530 38.45 -4.88 -7.66
CA ASN A 530 39.41 -3.79 -7.89
C ASN A 530 38.98 -2.44 -7.29
N LYS A 531 37.67 -2.23 -7.10
CA LYS A 531 37.12 -1.00 -6.49
C LYS A 531 36.93 -1.12 -4.98
N VAL A 532 36.69 -2.33 -4.49
CA VAL A 532 36.38 -2.58 -3.08
C VAL A 532 37.63 -2.81 -2.23
N PHE A 533 38.59 -3.58 -2.74
CA PHE A 533 39.78 -3.95 -1.99
C PHE A 533 40.96 -3.05 -2.36
N TYR A 534 41.55 -2.37 -1.37
CA TYR A 534 42.77 -1.58 -1.56
C TYR A 534 44.01 -2.47 -1.77
N LYS A 535 44.95 -2.02 -2.61
CA LYS A 535 46.18 -2.75 -2.96
C LYS A 535 47.34 -2.67 -1.95
N ASN A 536 47.18 -1.97 -0.82
CA ASN A 536 48.29 -1.74 0.12
C ASN A 536 47.88 -2.05 1.58
N GLU A 537 47.94 -3.32 1.95
CA GLU A 537 48.51 -3.71 3.24
C GLU A 537 49.40 -4.91 2.96
N GLU A 538 50.70 -4.78 3.24
CA GLU A 538 51.62 -5.92 3.26
C GLU A 538 51.01 -6.99 4.17
N LEU A 539 50.72 -8.15 3.59
CA LEU A 539 50.34 -9.36 4.31
C LEU A 539 51.44 -9.71 5.31
N ARG A 540 51.32 -9.23 6.54
CA ARG A 540 52.06 -9.80 7.67
C ARG A 540 51.42 -11.14 7.99
N PHE A 541 52.01 -12.20 7.45
CA PHE A 541 51.82 -13.54 7.98
C PHE A 541 52.39 -13.55 9.40
N VAL A 542 51.50 -13.50 10.40
CA VAL A 542 51.85 -13.89 11.75
C VAL A 542 51.66 -15.41 11.80
N GLU A 543 52.74 -16.15 11.61
CA GLU A 543 52.83 -17.48 12.21
C GLU A 543 52.90 -17.26 13.72
N ASN A 544 51.88 -17.68 14.45
CA ASN A 544 52.02 -17.93 15.87
C ASN A 544 51.34 -19.24 16.23
N ASP A 545 52.13 -20.08 16.89
CA ASP A 545 51.78 -21.35 17.48
C ASP A 545 50.58 -21.25 18.42
N ALA A 546 49.73 -22.28 18.32
CA ALA A 546 48.85 -22.78 19.37
C ALA A 546 48.20 -21.75 20.31
N ASN A 547 47.11 -21.12 19.85
CA ASN A 547 45.88 -20.98 20.63
C ASN A 547 44.72 -20.56 19.72
N ILE A 548 43.54 -21.08 20.01
CA ILE A 548 42.33 -20.97 19.16
C ILE A 548 41.81 -19.53 19.23
N ASP A 549 42.14 -18.73 18.21
CA ASP A 549 41.52 -17.42 17.98
C ASP A 549 40.43 -17.54 16.90
N ILE A 550 39.18 -17.34 17.33
CA ILE A 550 38.06 -17.07 16.44
C ILE A 550 38.17 -15.60 16.02
N LEU A 551 38.59 -15.33 14.78
CA LEU A 551 38.46 -14.01 14.17
C LEU A 551 37.01 -13.81 13.72
N SER A 552 36.13 -13.46 14.65
CA SER A 552 34.81 -12.89 14.38
C SER A 552 34.78 -11.41 14.75
N ALA A 553 33.81 -10.66 14.24
CA ALA A 553 33.63 -9.24 14.56
C ALA A 553 33.57 -9.03 16.09
N SER A 554 34.61 -8.39 16.66
CA SER A 554 34.63 -8.02 18.07
C SER A 554 33.76 -6.78 18.28
N LEU A 555 32.56 -7.00 18.80
CA LEU A 555 31.79 -5.97 19.49
C LEU A 555 32.30 -5.87 20.93
N ARG A 556 33.11 -4.85 21.20
CA ARG A 556 33.55 -4.33 22.51
C ARG A 556 34.27 -5.30 23.46
N ASP A 557 35.53 -4.98 23.72
CA ASP A 557 36.17 -5.18 25.02
C ASP A 557 35.40 -4.40 26.08
N ASP A 558 34.61 -5.09 26.89
CA ASP A 558 34.21 -4.70 28.26
C ASP A 558 33.33 -5.84 28.81
N ILE A 559 33.97 -6.87 29.37
CA ILE A 559 33.56 -7.70 30.53
C ILE A 559 34.68 -8.75 30.69
N LYS A 560 35.76 -8.35 31.35
CA LYS A 560 36.55 -9.26 32.18
C LYS A 560 36.19 -8.92 33.62
N GLY A 561 35.47 -9.82 34.29
CA GLY A 561 34.97 -9.61 35.64
C GLY A 561 34.41 -10.88 36.27
N THR A 562 35.32 -11.79 36.61
CA THR A 562 35.31 -12.61 37.83
C THR A 562 34.25 -13.73 37.97
N ILE A 563 34.80 -14.97 37.88
CA ILE A 563 34.29 -16.31 38.20
C ILE A 563 33.41 -16.98 37.15
#